data_AF-A0A8S9T7D4-F1
#
_entry.id   AF-A0A8S9T7D4-F1
#
_cell.length_a   1.000
_cell.length_b   1.000
_cell.length_c   1.000
_cell.angle_alpha   90.00
_cell.angle_beta   90.00
_cell.angle_gamma   90.00
#
_symmetry.space_group_name_H-M   'P 1'
#
loop_
_entity.id
_entity.type
_entity.pdbx_description
1 polymer ?
#
loop_
_entity_poly.entity_id
_entity_poly.type
_entity_poly.pdbx_seq_one_letter_code
_entity_poly.pdbx_strand_id
1 'polypeptide(L)'
;MLHFLRINFFLDPPEQLPYTVEFEFLTSGLCHEIDTDLYEIEPEIRDVLLQGLMRRENAPERIRDIATLLWQYIEEYSPWVDRIELEQAQKLTALNFLNPDKAKQWLDNSQANASKVGLEREWFIAMREEIQHISNISTSLLFSTKNVSSQLHDNYIYHSEKIQPKDVITIFEQITIIPDPINVPFPQADKFERIIDLLWLLAVKDLAEEDITKHYQFNVRQTRYYTSAGRYLGLINKFSDISNNKLMFSLTNEGKYIVYESKTKCLDLVKVILKHKIFYKVFGSTLNLGMIPSNEVIIQLMSTSDLNMSDNTIRRRASTVRGWTDWIWSSIDWSKDSSYSNIM
;
A
#
# COMPACT_ATOMS: atom_id res chain seq x y z
N MET A 1 -15.17 1.89 -19.57
CA MET A 1 -14.15 2.92 -19.32
C MET A 1 -12.75 2.48 -19.74
N LEU A 2 -12.44 2.40 -21.04
CA LEU A 2 -11.09 2.22 -21.58
C LEU A 2 -10.73 3.45 -22.43
N HIS A 3 -9.58 4.05 -22.15
CA HIS A 3 -9.08 5.22 -22.89
C HIS A 3 -7.56 5.23 -22.87
N PHE A 4 -6.97 5.22 -24.06
CA PHE A 4 -5.52 5.18 -24.30
C PHE A 4 -4.78 4.18 -23.40
N LEU A 5 -5.24 2.92 -23.36
CA LEU A 5 -4.71 1.88 -22.48
C LEU A 5 -3.20 1.71 -22.63
N ARG A 6 -2.73 1.65 -23.88
CA ARG A 6 -1.31 1.48 -24.19
C ARG A 6 -0.47 2.67 -23.71
N ILE A 7 -0.95 3.88 -23.95
CA ILE A 7 -0.22 5.12 -23.61
C ILE A 7 -0.24 5.35 -22.10
N ASN A 8 -1.31 4.98 -21.42
CA ASN A 8 -1.47 5.27 -20.00
C ASN A 8 -0.87 4.18 -19.09
N PHE A 9 -0.82 2.92 -19.55
CA PHE A 9 -0.50 1.79 -18.68
C PHE A 9 0.60 0.84 -19.19
N PHE A 10 1.08 0.98 -20.43
CA PHE A 10 2.06 0.06 -21.04
C PHE A 10 3.23 0.82 -21.69
N LEU A 11 3.91 1.65 -20.90
CA LEU A 11 4.94 2.60 -21.37
C LEU A 11 6.37 2.01 -21.45
N ASP A 12 6.71 1.02 -20.60
CA ASP A 12 8.09 0.58 -20.40
C ASP A 12 8.35 -0.91 -20.76
N PRO A 13 9.49 -1.25 -21.39
CA PRO A 13 9.89 -2.65 -21.60
C PRO A 13 10.05 -3.44 -20.29
N PRO A 14 9.75 -4.75 -20.28
CA PRO A 14 9.34 -5.58 -21.42
C PRO A 14 7.86 -5.46 -21.78
N GLU A 15 7.08 -4.69 -21.01
CA GLU A 15 5.62 -4.59 -21.10
C GLU A 15 5.21 -3.47 -22.07
N GLN A 16 5.54 -3.65 -23.35
CA GLN A 16 4.99 -2.84 -24.43
C GLN A 16 3.79 -3.54 -25.06
N LEU A 17 2.61 -2.92 -24.98
CA LEU A 17 1.43 -3.39 -25.72
C LEU A 17 1.50 -2.86 -27.15
N PRO A 18 1.56 -3.71 -28.19
CA PRO A 18 1.52 -3.22 -29.57
C PRO A 18 0.19 -2.49 -29.84
N TYR A 19 0.24 -1.39 -30.59
CA TYR A 19 -0.98 -0.63 -30.94
C TYR A 19 -2.01 -1.50 -31.68
N THR A 20 -1.57 -2.50 -32.44
CA THR A 20 -2.45 -3.44 -33.14
C THR A 20 -3.27 -4.28 -32.18
N VAL A 21 -2.70 -4.68 -31.04
CA VAL A 21 -3.41 -5.47 -30.02
C VAL A 21 -4.46 -4.62 -29.31
N GLU A 22 -4.12 -3.37 -28.98
CA GLU A 22 -5.08 -2.41 -28.43
C GLU A 22 -6.24 -2.17 -29.41
N PHE A 23 -5.92 -1.90 -30.68
CA PHE A 23 -6.92 -1.68 -31.73
C PHE A 23 -7.82 -2.89 -31.96
N GLU A 24 -7.24 -4.10 -32.08
CA GLU A 24 -8.01 -5.34 -32.25
C GLU A 24 -8.93 -5.59 -31.06
N PHE A 25 -8.48 -5.32 -29.83
CA PHE A 25 -9.31 -5.48 -28.64
C PHE A 25 -10.47 -4.48 -28.62
N LEU A 26 -10.20 -3.19 -28.85
CA LEU A 26 -11.23 -2.15 -28.84
C LEU A 26 -12.26 -2.34 -29.97
N THR A 27 -11.88 -2.95 -31.09
CA THR A 27 -12.76 -3.21 -32.24
C THR A 27 -13.33 -4.64 -32.30
N SER A 28 -13.02 -5.49 -31.30
CA SER A 28 -13.39 -6.92 -31.28
C SER A 28 -14.90 -7.20 -31.11
N GLY A 29 -15.73 -6.16 -30.95
CA GLY A 29 -17.13 -6.29 -30.57
C GLY A 29 -17.36 -6.60 -29.08
N LEU A 30 -16.28 -6.70 -28.29
CA LEU A 30 -16.33 -6.79 -26.82
C LEU A 30 -16.42 -5.40 -26.16
N CYS A 31 -16.10 -4.37 -26.93
CA CYS A 31 -16.20 -2.97 -26.54
C CYS A 31 -17.08 -2.23 -27.54
N HIS A 32 -17.75 -1.19 -27.08
CA HIS A 32 -18.43 -0.22 -27.93
C HIS A 32 -17.85 1.18 -27.69
N GLU A 33 -17.72 1.94 -28.76
CA GLU A 33 -17.28 3.33 -28.70
C GLU A 33 -18.45 4.19 -28.20
N ILE A 34 -18.25 4.91 -27.11
CA ILE A 34 -19.25 5.81 -26.51
C ILE A 34 -18.95 7.28 -26.81
N ASP A 35 -17.69 7.60 -27.11
CA ASP A 35 -17.23 8.92 -27.54
C ASP A 35 -15.87 8.77 -28.24
N THR A 36 -15.36 9.85 -28.82
CA THR A 36 -14.07 9.90 -29.53
C THR A 36 -12.96 9.32 -28.67
N ASP A 37 -12.36 8.20 -29.11
CA ASP A 37 -11.30 7.46 -28.41
C ASP A 37 -11.68 6.96 -27.01
N LEU A 38 -12.98 6.88 -26.69
CA LEU A 38 -13.53 6.41 -25.43
C LEU A 38 -14.40 5.17 -25.65
N TYR A 39 -13.99 4.07 -25.05
CA TYR A 39 -14.65 2.79 -25.22
C TYR A 39 -15.19 2.24 -23.89
N GLU A 40 -16.32 1.58 -23.95
CA GLU A 40 -16.89 0.83 -22.85
C GLU A 40 -16.90 -0.67 -23.18
N ILE A 41 -16.55 -1.49 -22.18
CA ILE A 41 -16.69 -2.95 -22.28
C ILE A 41 -18.16 -3.26 -21.99
N GLU A 42 -18.78 -4.12 -22.79
CA GLU A 42 -20.16 -4.57 -22.55
C GLU A 42 -20.34 -5.05 -21.10
N PRO A 43 -21.39 -4.60 -20.38
CA PRO A 43 -21.60 -4.93 -18.97
C PRO A 43 -21.54 -6.42 -18.66
N GLU A 44 -22.12 -7.28 -19.51
CA GLU A 44 -22.11 -8.73 -19.31
C GLU A 44 -20.69 -9.31 -19.42
N ILE A 45 -19.88 -8.78 -20.34
CA ILE A 45 -18.48 -9.18 -20.52
C ILE A 45 -17.65 -8.70 -19.33
N ARG A 46 -17.82 -7.43 -18.95
CA ARG A 46 -17.18 -6.83 -17.78
C ARG A 46 -17.46 -7.66 -16.53
N ASP A 47 -18.71 -8.05 -16.31
CA ASP A 47 -19.10 -8.84 -15.14
C ASP A 47 -18.44 -10.22 -15.14
N VAL A 48 -18.33 -10.89 -16.29
CA VAL A 48 -17.59 -12.15 -16.43
C VAL A 48 -16.09 -11.96 -16.16
N LEU A 49 -15.50 -10.89 -16.67
CA LEU A 49 -14.09 -10.55 -16.43
C LEU A 49 -13.82 -10.26 -14.95
N LEU A 50 -14.71 -9.51 -14.30
CA LEU A 50 -14.66 -9.24 -12.86
C LEU A 50 -14.79 -10.53 -12.06
N GLN A 51 -15.76 -11.39 -12.37
CA GLN A 51 -15.87 -12.70 -11.71
C GLN A 51 -14.61 -13.56 -11.92
N GLY A 52 -14.03 -13.54 -13.11
CA GLY A 52 -12.77 -14.21 -13.42
C GLY A 52 -11.59 -13.67 -12.61
N LEU A 53 -11.50 -12.34 -12.46
CA LEU A 53 -10.53 -11.68 -11.60
C LEU A 53 -10.72 -12.10 -10.15
N MET A 54 -11.96 -12.12 -9.65
CA MET A 54 -12.32 -12.46 -8.27
C MET A 54 -12.06 -13.92 -7.90
N ARG A 55 -12.02 -14.83 -8.89
CA ARG A 55 -11.66 -16.25 -8.68
C ARG A 55 -10.16 -16.49 -8.57
N ARG A 56 -9.32 -15.50 -8.84
CA ARG A 56 -7.86 -15.65 -8.72
C ARG A 56 -7.45 -15.74 -7.25
N GLU A 57 -6.42 -16.52 -6.97
CA GLU A 57 -5.90 -16.70 -5.61
C GLU A 57 -5.47 -15.37 -4.97
N ASN A 58 -4.94 -14.43 -5.78
CA ASN A 58 -4.53 -13.10 -5.35
C ASN A 58 -5.56 -12.00 -5.66
N ALA A 59 -6.82 -12.36 -5.90
CA ALA A 59 -7.84 -11.38 -6.32
C ALA A 59 -7.98 -10.16 -5.39
N PRO A 60 -8.01 -10.30 -4.05
CA PRO A 60 -8.19 -9.15 -3.17
C PRO A 60 -7.06 -8.13 -3.28
N GLU A 61 -5.81 -8.60 -3.32
CA GLU A 61 -4.62 -7.76 -3.48
C GLU A 61 -4.62 -7.11 -4.87
N ARG A 62 -4.84 -7.91 -5.92
CA ARG A 62 -4.84 -7.40 -7.29
C ARG A 62 -5.92 -6.33 -7.52
N ILE A 63 -7.11 -6.51 -6.95
CA ILE A 63 -8.20 -5.52 -7.00
C ILE A 63 -7.79 -4.25 -6.25
N ARG A 64 -7.16 -4.38 -5.08
CA ARG A 64 -6.66 -3.24 -4.30
C ARG A 64 -5.57 -2.47 -5.06
N ASP A 65 -4.61 -3.15 -5.66
CA ASP A 65 -3.53 -2.52 -6.42
C ASP A 65 -4.07 -1.77 -7.63
N ILE A 66 -4.99 -2.40 -8.38
CA ILE A 66 -5.64 -1.76 -9.53
C ILE A 66 -6.44 -0.54 -9.08
N ALA A 67 -7.23 -0.65 -8.01
CA ALA A 67 -8.03 0.46 -7.51
C ALA A 67 -7.14 1.61 -6.96
N THR A 68 -6.03 1.29 -6.32
CA THR A 68 -5.05 2.27 -5.82
C THR A 68 -4.37 2.99 -6.99
N LEU A 69 -3.91 2.23 -7.99
CA LEU A 69 -3.32 2.77 -9.21
C LEU A 69 -4.29 3.70 -9.91
N LEU A 70 -5.56 3.28 -10.08
CA LEU A 70 -6.58 4.08 -10.73
C LEU A 70 -6.87 5.37 -9.95
N TRP A 71 -6.99 5.29 -8.62
CA TRP A 71 -7.18 6.47 -7.77
C TRP A 71 -6.02 7.47 -7.92
N GLN A 72 -4.77 6.99 -7.80
CA GLN A 72 -3.58 7.83 -7.94
C GLN A 72 -3.46 8.43 -9.33
N TYR A 73 -3.73 7.64 -10.37
CA TYR A 73 -3.68 8.11 -11.75
C TYR A 73 -4.65 9.27 -11.99
N ILE A 74 -5.87 9.20 -11.44
CA ILE A 74 -6.84 10.27 -11.62
C ILE A 74 -6.42 11.52 -10.82
N GLU A 75 -5.98 11.36 -9.57
CA GLU A 75 -5.54 12.48 -8.73
C GLU A 75 -4.29 13.19 -9.29
N GLU A 76 -3.34 12.44 -9.85
CA GLU A 76 -2.08 13.00 -10.35
C GLU A 76 -2.20 13.59 -11.75
N TYR A 77 -2.96 12.95 -12.66
CA TYR A 77 -2.96 13.29 -14.07
C TYR A 77 -4.27 13.92 -14.56
N SER A 78 -5.36 13.86 -13.77
CA SER A 78 -6.69 14.41 -14.13
C SER A 78 -7.07 14.15 -15.59
N PRO A 79 -7.03 12.88 -16.06
CA PRO A 79 -7.21 12.52 -17.47
C PRO A 79 -8.59 12.89 -18.03
N TRP A 80 -9.52 13.25 -17.15
CA TRP A 80 -10.92 13.56 -17.45
C TRP A 80 -11.29 14.98 -17.04
N VAL A 81 -10.34 15.92 -17.05
CA VAL A 81 -10.56 17.31 -16.59
C VAL A 81 -11.79 17.98 -17.24
N ASP A 82 -12.10 17.62 -18.49
CA ASP A 82 -13.24 18.15 -19.25
C ASP A 82 -14.53 17.30 -19.11
N ARG A 83 -14.48 16.21 -18.33
CA ARG A 83 -15.57 15.22 -18.14
C ARG A 83 -15.71 14.86 -16.66
N ILE A 84 -16.25 15.80 -15.90
CA ILE A 84 -16.39 15.70 -14.44
C ILE A 84 -17.16 14.44 -13.99
N GLU A 85 -18.25 14.08 -14.67
CA GLU A 85 -19.02 12.88 -14.35
C GLU A 85 -18.20 11.59 -14.49
N LEU A 86 -17.32 11.55 -15.49
CA LEU A 86 -16.45 10.42 -15.78
C LEU A 86 -15.33 10.32 -14.75
N GLU A 87 -14.73 11.47 -14.42
CA GLU A 87 -13.70 11.56 -13.38
C GLU A 87 -14.23 11.08 -12.04
N GLN A 88 -15.40 11.59 -11.64
CA GLN A 88 -16.02 11.23 -10.37
C GLN A 88 -16.50 9.78 -10.37
N ALA A 89 -16.97 9.25 -11.51
CA ALA A 89 -17.38 7.85 -11.60
C ALA A 89 -16.18 6.92 -11.37
N GLN A 90 -15.05 7.19 -12.03
CA GLN A 90 -13.85 6.38 -11.83
C GLN A 90 -13.27 6.49 -10.42
N LYS A 91 -13.21 7.71 -9.86
CA LYS A 91 -12.78 7.92 -8.46
C LYS A 91 -13.67 7.13 -7.51
N LEU A 92 -14.98 7.21 -7.71
CA LEU A 92 -15.94 6.54 -6.86
C LEU A 92 -15.89 5.02 -7.00
N THR A 93 -15.70 4.48 -8.21
CA THR A 93 -15.47 3.04 -8.44
C THR A 93 -14.19 2.58 -7.74
N ALA A 94 -13.08 3.30 -7.89
CA ALA A 94 -11.83 3.00 -7.20
C ALA A 94 -12.03 3.05 -5.68
N LEU A 95 -12.65 4.11 -5.16
CA LEU A 95 -12.95 4.27 -3.75
C LEU A 95 -13.87 3.17 -3.24
N ASN A 96 -14.83 2.69 -4.02
CA ASN A 96 -15.70 1.59 -3.61
C ASN A 96 -14.93 0.29 -3.38
N PHE A 97 -13.95 -0.01 -4.24
CA PHE A 97 -13.07 -1.18 -4.03
C PHE A 97 -12.08 -0.99 -2.87
N LEU A 98 -11.65 0.25 -2.59
CA LEU A 98 -10.73 0.56 -1.50
C LEU A 98 -11.43 0.68 -0.14
N ASN A 99 -12.61 1.31 -0.12
CA ASN A 99 -13.42 1.61 1.06
C ASN A 99 -14.91 1.86 0.66
N PRO A 100 -15.73 0.80 0.65
CA PRO A 100 -17.15 0.89 0.28
C PRO A 100 -17.94 1.88 1.16
N ASP A 101 -17.63 1.97 2.45
CA ASP A 101 -18.34 2.85 3.38
C ASP A 101 -18.05 4.33 3.08
N LYS A 102 -16.80 4.68 2.78
CA LYS A 102 -16.43 6.02 2.34
C LYS A 102 -17.02 6.37 0.99
N ALA A 103 -17.06 5.42 0.04
CA ALA A 103 -17.72 5.63 -1.24
C ALA A 103 -19.21 5.96 -1.04
N LYS A 104 -19.89 5.21 -0.18
CA LYS A 104 -21.29 5.47 0.17
C LYS A 104 -21.48 6.82 0.86
N GLN A 105 -20.66 7.15 1.85
CA GLN A 105 -20.70 8.45 2.53
C GLN A 105 -20.47 9.60 1.55
N TRP A 106 -19.52 9.45 0.62
CA TRP A 106 -19.24 10.46 -0.39
C TRP A 106 -20.45 10.68 -1.30
N LEU A 107 -21.12 9.60 -1.75
CA LEU A 107 -22.35 9.70 -2.53
C LEU A 107 -23.46 10.45 -1.78
N ASP A 108 -23.68 10.10 -0.51
CA ASP A 108 -24.71 10.71 0.33
C ASP A 108 -24.45 12.21 0.55
N ASN A 109 -23.19 12.58 0.83
CA ASN A 109 -22.79 13.97 1.09
C ASN A 109 -22.76 14.82 -0.19
N SER A 110 -22.34 14.23 -1.32
CA SER A 110 -22.19 14.94 -2.59
C SER A 110 -23.53 15.17 -3.26
N GLN A 111 -24.48 14.24 -3.14
CA GLN A 111 -25.84 14.42 -3.62
C GLN A 111 -26.56 15.56 -2.87
N ALA A 112 -26.35 15.68 -1.56
CA ALA A 112 -26.87 16.79 -0.76
C ALA A 112 -26.32 18.17 -1.20
N ASN A 113 -25.18 18.19 -1.90
CA ASN A 113 -24.52 19.38 -2.42
C ASN A 113 -24.37 19.34 -3.96
N ALA A 114 -25.26 18.66 -4.68
CA ALA A 114 -25.09 18.35 -6.11
C ALA A 114 -24.76 19.58 -6.97
N SER A 115 -25.42 20.72 -6.72
CA SER A 115 -25.18 21.98 -7.43
C SER A 115 -23.75 22.54 -7.26
N LYS A 116 -23.05 22.18 -6.18
CA LYS A 116 -21.66 22.59 -5.92
C LYS A 116 -20.64 21.64 -6.56
N VAL A 117 -21.02 20.38 -6.76
CA VAL A 117 -20.16 19.34 -7.36
C VAL A 117 -20.30 19.31 -8.88
N GLY A 118 -21.36 19.92 -9.44
CA GLY A 118 -21.56 19.99 -10.89
C GLY A 118 -21.99 18.66 -11.50
N LEU A 119 -22.70 17.82 -10.73
CA LEU A 119 -23.20 16.51 -11.16
C LEU A 119 -24.72 16.49 -11.15
N GLU A 120 -25.32 15.89 -12.17
CA GLU A 120 -26.77 15.76 -12.32
C GLU A 120 -27.36 14.70 -11.37
N ARG A 121 -28.66 14.82 -11.06
CA ARG A 121 -29.33 13.90 -10.13
C ARG A 121 -29.35 12.46 -10.65
N GLU A 122 -29.56 12.30 -11.96
CA GLU A 122 -29.60 11.02 -12.67
C GLU A 122 -28.27 10.28 -12.55
N TRP A 123 -27.15 11.00 -12.55
CA TRP A 123 -25.82 10.43 -12.37
C TRP A 123 -25.68 9.75 -11.00
N PHE A 124 -26.15 10.38 -9.92
CA PHE A 124 -26.12 9.78 -8.58
C PHE A 124 -26.97 8.53 -8.48
N ILE A 125 -28.09 8.47 -9.20
CA ILE A 125 -28.96 7.28 -9.25
C ILE A 125 -28.21 6.15 -9.95
N ALA A 126 -27.68 6.40 -11.15
CA ALA A 126 -26.91 5.44 -11.92
C ALA A 126 -25.70 4.89 -11.14
N MET A 127 -24.94 5.76 -10.46
CA MET A 127 -23.78 5.35 -9.68
C MET A 127 -24.14 4.47 -8.47
N ARG A 128 -25.30 4.70 -7.84
CA ARG A 128 -25.76 3.86 -6.72
C ARG A 128 -26.14 2.47 -7.20
N GLU A 129 -26.85 2.38 -8.31
CA GLU A 129 -27.21 1.11 -8.95
C GLU A 129 -25.95 0.32 -9.32
N GLU A 130 -24.98 0.99 -9.94
CA GLU A 130 -23.73 0.37 -10.37
C GLU A 130 -22.88 -0.12 -9.18
N ILE A 131 -22.71 0.69 -8.13
CA ILE A 131 -21.98 0.28 -6.93
C ILE A 131 -22.65 -0.93 -6.26
N GLN A 132 -23.98 -0.91 -6.15
CA GLN A 132 -24.73 -2.02 -5.57
C GLN A 132 -24.55 -3.29 -6.41
N HIS A 133 -24.57 -3.18 -7.73
CA HIS A 133 -24.31 -4.29 -8.66
C HIS A 133 -22.92 -4.89 -8.47
N ILE A 134 -21.88 -4.04 -8.42
CA ILE A 134 -20.49 -4.46 -8.17
C ILE A 134 -20.35 -5.14 -6.80
N SER A 135 -20.99 -4.60 -5.76
CA SER A 135 -21.00 -5.21 -4.43
C SER A 135 -21.70 -6.58 -4.42
N ASN A 136 -22.77 -6.75 -5.20
CA ASN A 136 -23.47 -8.02 -5.33
C ASN A 136 -22.62 -9.08 -6.05
N ILE A 137 -21.93 -8.72 -7.13
CA ILE A 137 -20.95 -9.59 -7.80
C ILE A 137 -19.89 -10.03 -6.78
N SER A 138 -19.38 -9.09 -6.01
CA SER A 138 -18.35 -9.35 -4.99
C SER A 138 -18.82 -10.28 -3.87
N THR A 139 -20.08 -10.13 -3.45
CA THR A 139 -20.66 -10.90 -2.34
C THR A 139 -21.10 -12.31 -2.77
N SER A 140 -21.59 -12.47 -4.00
CA SER A 140 -22.06 -13.76 -4.55
C SER A 140 -20.96 -14.84 -4.63
N LEU A 141 -19.69 -14.42 -4.79
CA LEU A 141 -18.52 -15.30 -4.79
C LEU A 141 -18.02 -15.66 -3.38
N LEU A 142 -18.21 -14.78 -2.39
CA LEU A 142 -17.82 -14.99 -0.98
C LEU A 142 -18.66 -16.07 -0.29
N PHE A 143 -19.88 -16.34 -0.76
CA PHE A 143 -20.71 -17.42 -0.23
C PHE A 143 -20.24 -18.83 -0.64
N SER A 144 -19.31 -18.94 -1.61
CA SER A 144 -18.62 -20.21 -1.91
C SER A 144 -17.34 -20.41 -1.10
N THR A 145 -16.86 -19.39 -0.38
CA THR A 145 -15.62 -19.42 0.41
C THR A 145 -15.79 -18.64 1.72
N LYS A 146 -16.64 -19.17 2.62
CA LYS A 146 -16.68 -18.68 4.01
C LYS A 146 -15.30 -18.89 4.66
N ASN A 147 -14.52 -17.80 4.81
CA ASN A 147 -13.63 -17.52 5.96
C ASN A 147 -12.71 -16.28 5.81
N VAL A 148 -12.74 -15.50 4.72
CA VAL A 148 -11.70 -14.45 4.49
C VAL A 148 -12.18 -13.01 4.82
N SER A 149 -13.48 -12.77 4.96
CA SER A 149 -14.05 -11.41 5.01
C SER A 149 -13.77 -10.63 6.31
N SER A 150 -13.58 -11.28 7.46
CA SER A 150 -13.36 -10.56 8.73
C SER A 150 -11.92 -10.08 8.92
N GLN A 151 -10.95 -10.72 8.25
CA GLN A 151 -9.53 -10.36 8.37
C GLN A 151 -9.13 -9.20 7.43
N LEU A 152 -9.87 -8.98 6.34
CA LEU A 152 -9.57 -7.94 5.35
C LEU A 152 -10.04 -6.53 5.75
N HIS A 153 -11.06 -6.43 6.61
CA HIS A 153 -11.57 -5.13 7.08
C HIS A 153 -10.58 -4.44 8.05
N ASP A 154 -9.83 -5.23 8.82
CA ASP A 154 -8.77 -4.74 9.72
C ASP A 154 -7.54 -4.20 8.94
N ASN A 155 -7.35 -4.61 7.68
CA ASN A 155 -6.20 -4.19 6.83
C ASN A 155 -6.28 -2.74 6.34
N TYR A 156 -7.44 -2.08 6.42
CA TYR A 156 -7.61 -0.69 5.98
C TYR A 156 -7.47 0.34 7.11
N ILE A 157 -7.73 -0.06 8.36
CA ILE A 157 -7.65 0.86 9.52
C ILE A 157 -6.23 1.39 9.74
N TYR A 158 -5.22 0.61 9.38
CA TYR A 158 -3.80 0.90 9.64
C TYR A 158 -3.26 2.17 8.95
N HIS A 159 -3.75 2.54 7.75
CA HIS A 159 -3.30 3.74 7.05
C HIS A 159 -4.04 5.02 7.49
N SER A 160 -4.93 4.93 8.47
CA SER A 160 -5.76 6.05 8.94
C SER A 160 -5.69 6.35 10.44
N GLU A 161 -5.11 5.45 11.24
CA GLU A 161 -4.84 5.73 12.65
C GLU A 161 -3.63 6.65 12.78
N LYS A 162 -3.87 7.96 12.75
CA LYS A 162 -2.84 8.89 13.21
C LYS A 162 -2.61 8.68 14.71
N ILE A 163 -1.38 8.35 15.08
CA ILE A 163 -0.99 8.11 16.48
C ILE A 163 -0.77 9.44 17.19
N GLN A 164 -1.02 9.47 18.50
CA GLN A 164 -0.84 10.69 19.29
C GLN A 164 0.66 10.99 19.48
N PRO A 165 1.10 12.25 19.35
CA PRO A 165 2.49 12.64 19.61
C PRO A 165 2.98 12.14 20.97
N LYS A 166 2.14 12.28 22.01
CA LYS A 166 2.44 11.82 23.37
C LYS A 166 2.77 10.34 23.46
N ASP A 167 2.07 9.47 22.72
CA ASP A 167 2.30 8.03 22.77
C ASP A 167 3.66 7.67 22.17
N VAL A 168 4.04 8.33 21.07
CA VAL A 168 5.35 8.12 20.44
C VAL A 168 6.50 8.68 21.27
N ILE A 169 6.33 9.87 21.87
CA ILE A 169 7.31 10.44 22.79
C ILE A 169 7.49 9.51 24.00
N THR A 170 6.40 9.00 24.57
CA THR A 170 6.47 8.04 25.68
C THR A 170 7.24 6.77 25.29
N ILE A 171 6.98 6.23 24.09
CA ILE A 171 7.75 5.11 23.54
C ILE A 171 9.23 5.47 23.44
N PHE A 172 9.54 6.62 22.84
CA PHE A 172 10.91 7.06 22.63
C PHE A 172 11.69 7.23 23.96
N GLU A 173 11.06 7.76 25.00
CA GLU A 173 11.68 7.95 26.31
C GLU A 173 11.93 6.63 27.07
N GLN A 174 11.07 5.63 26.84
CA GLN A 174 11.08 4.37 27.59
C GLN A 174 11.74 3.21 26.84
N ILE A 175 12.08 3.38 25.57
CA ILE A 175 12.57 2.29 24.74
C ILE A 175 13.97 1.82 25.17
N THR A 176 14.12 0.50 25.27
CA THR A 176 15.42 -0.12 25.48
C THR A 176 16.05 -0.42 24.14
N ILE A 177 17.22 0.18 23.89
CA ILE A 177 17.98 -0.05 22.66
C ILE A 177 18.57 -1.47 22.69
N ILE A 178 18.40 -2.20 21.59
CA ILE A 178 18.97 -3.53 21.40
C ILE A 178 20.14 -3.50 20.41
N PRO A 179 21.10 -4.44 20.49
CA PRO A 179 22.11 -4.63 19.45
C PRO A 179 21.47 -5.03 18.12
N ASP A 180 22.06 -4.57 17.02
CA ASP A 180 21.65 -5.01 15.69
C ASP A 180 21.92 -6.52 15.47
N PRO A 181 21.07 -7.22 14.71
CA PRO A 181 21.23 -8.66 14.47
C PRO A 181 22.50 -8.95 13.65
N ILE A 182 23.29 -9.90 14.12
CA ILE A 182 24.61 -10.23 13.54
C ILE A 182 24.49 -10.94 12.17
N ASN A 183 23.46 -11.77 11.99
CA ASN A 183 23.30 -12.65 10.81
C ASN A 183 22.23 -12.15 9.81
N VAL A 184 21.87 -10.87 9.90
CA VAL A 184 20.92 -10.23 8.98
C VAL A 184 21.57 -8.94 8.47
N PRO A 185 21.64 -8.72 7.14
CA PRO A 185 22.21 -7.48 6.64
C PRO A 185 21.38 -6.29 7.10
N PHE A 186 22.04 -5.17 7.41
CA PHE A 186 21.33 -3.92 7.67
C PHE A 186 20.37 -3.59 6.50
N PRO A 187 19.17 -3.06 6.79
CA PRO A 187 18.13 -2.85 5.79
C PRO A 187 18.57 -1.98 4.60
N GLN A 188 18.00 -2.27 3.44
CA GLN A 188 18.11 -1.44 2.23
C GLN A 188 16.75 -1.39 1.53
N ALA A 189 15.74 -1.01 2.30
CA ALA A 189 14.31 -1.15 2.02
C ALA A 189 13.61 0.14 2.44
N ASP A 190 13.61 1.14 1.56
CA ASP A 190 13.31 2.53 1.95
C ASP A 190 11.84 2.77 2.32
N LYS A 191 10.90 2.09 1.66
CA LYS A 191 9.46 2.25 1.91
C LYS A 191 9.00 1.28 2.99
N PHE A 192 8.77 1.76 4.21
CA PHE A 192 8.39 0.90 5.33
C PHE A 192 7.03 0.22 5.11
N GLU A 193 6.12 0.86 4.38
CA GLU A 193 4.80 0.33 3.99
C GLU A 193 4.92 -1.03 3.29
N ARG A 194 5.95 -1.22 2.47
CA ARG A 194 6.19 -2.49 1.78
C ARG A 194 6.61 -3.62 2.74
N ILE A 195 7.20 -3.28 3.89
CA ILE A 195 7.45 -4.26 4.95
C ILE A 195 6.13 -4.64 5.60
N ILE A 196 5.26 -3.66 5.88
CA ILE A 196 3.94 -3.90 6.46
C ILE A 196 3.12 -4.80 5.54
N ASP A 197 3.04 -4.49 4.24
CA ASP A 197 2.36 -5.31 3.24
C ASP A 197 2.91 -6.75 3.28
N LEU A 198 4.23 -6.92 3.35
CA LEU A 198 4.86 -8.24 3.40
C LEU A 198 4.49 -9.02 4.68
N LEU A 199 4.38 -8.34 5.83
CA LEU A 199 3.93 -8.99 7.06
C LEU A 199 2.50 -9.51 6.93
N TRP A 200 1.62 -8.73 6.31
CA TRP A 200 0.23 -9.15 6.05
C TRP A 200 0.16 -10.32 5.09
N LEU A 201 0.99 -10.32 4.06
CA LEU A 201 1.07 -11.43 3.13
C LEU A 201 1.50 -12.72 3.84
N LEU A 202 2.55 -12.63 4.67
CA LEU A 202 3.05 -13.76 5.47
C LEU A 202 2.12 -14.16 6.63
N ALA A 203 1.14 -13.31 6.94
CA ALA A 203 0.08 -13.66 7.86
C ALA A 203 -0.78 -14.79 7.26
N VAL A 204 -1.19 -14.62 6.00
CA VAL A 204 -2.09 -15.56 5.32
C VAL A 204 -1.47 -16.95 5.21
N LYS A 205 -0.20 -17.02 4.78
CA LYS A 205 0.55 -18.27 4.66
C LYS A 205 2.05 -18.03 4.61
N ASP A 206 2.80 -19.06 4.94
CA ASP A 206 4.24 -19.10 4.69
C ASP A 206 4.50 -19.11 3.18
N LEU A 207 5.49 -18.35 2.72
CA LEU A 207 5.75 -18.17 1.29
C LEU A 207 7.20 -18.43 0.91
N ALA A 208 7.39 -18.98 -0.29
CA ALA A 208 8.70 -19.04 -0.91
C ALA A 208 9.12 -17.66 -1.47
N GLU A 209 10.43 -17.42 -1.59
CA GLU A 209 10.97 -16.19 -2.19
C GLU A 209 10.38 -15.90 -3.60
N GLU A 210 10.19 -16.97 -4.39
CA GLU A 210 9.62 -16.91 -5.73
C GLU A 210 8.17 -16.42 -5.71
N ASP A 211 7.39 -16.87 -4.73
CA ASP A 211 5.97 -16.52 -4.62
C ASP A 211 5.81 -15.08 -4.15
N ILE A 212 6.65 -14.62 -3.20
CA ILE A 212 6.70 -13.22 -2.77
C ILE A 212 7.06 -12.31 -3.97
N THR A 213 8.04 -12.72 -4.79
CA THR A 213 8.48 -11.96 -5.98
C THR A 213 7.35 -11.83 -7.00
N LYS A 214 6.59 -12.91 -7.24
CA LYS A 214 5.45 -12.92 -8.17
C LYS A 214 4.28 -12.07 -7.66
N HIS A 215 3.99 -12.11 -6.36
CA HIS A 215 2.88 -11.39 -5.74
C HIS A 215 3.03 -9.88 -5.92
N TYR A 216 4.20 -9.35 -5.57
CA TYR A 216 4.46 -7.90 -5.60
C TYR A 216 4.89 -7.33 -6.96
N GLN A 217 5.01 -8.14 -8.01
CA GLN A 217 5.72 -7.78 -9.26
C GLN A 217 7.13 -7.20 -8.99
N PHE A 218 7.73 -7.52 -7.85
CA PHE A 218 9.07 -7.05 -7.50
C PHE A 218 10.11 -7.69 -8.42
N ASN A 219 11.22 -6.99 -8.63
CA ASN A 219 12.42 -7.71 -9.04
C ASN A 219 12.94 -8.53 -7.85
N VAL A 220 13.59 -9.68 -8.12
CA VAL A 220 14.12 -10.61 -7.11
C VAL A 220 14.96 -9.89 -6.04
N ARG A 221 15.66 -8.82 -6.42
CA ARG A 221 16.51 -8.04 -5.52
C ARG A 221 15.68 -7.26 -4.48
N GLN A 222 14.55 -6.67 -4.87
CA GLN A 222 13.65 -5.99 -3.94
C GLN A 222 13.02 -6.97 -2.95
N THR A 223 12.59 -8.16 -3.41
CA THR A 223 12.10 -9.22 -2.52
C THR A 223 13.10 -9.55 -1.42
N ARG A 224 14.39 -9.69 -1.76
CA ARG A 224 15.46 -9.95 -0.79
C ARG A 224 15.67 -8.81 0.19
N TYR A 225 15.56 -7.55 -0.25
CA TYR A 225 15.69 -6.41 0.64
C TYR A 225 14.56 -6.34 1.67
N TYR A 226 13.31 -6.51 1.24
CA TYR A 226 12.16 -6.42 2.14
C TYR A 226 12.05 -7.62 3.10
N THR A 227 12.32 -8.84 2.62
CA THR A 227 12.39 -10.02 3.50
C THR A 227 13.54 -9.89 4.51
N SER A 228 14.70 -9.37 4.10
CA SER A 228 15.81 -9.12 5.03
C SER A 228 15.50 -8.01 6.03
N ALA A 229 14.76 -6.98 5.63
CA ALA A 229 14.34 -5.90 6.52
C ALA A 229 13.36 -6.41 7.60
N GLY A 230 12.34 -7.18 7.23
CA GLY A 230 11.43 -7.78 8.23
C GLY A 230 12.14 -8.78 9.15
N ARG A 231 13.19 -9.47 8.67
CA ARG A 231 14.07 -10.28 9.53
C ARG A 231 14.93 -9.43 10.46
N TYR A 232 15.43 -8.29 9.98
CA TYR A 232 16.25 -7.37 10.78
C TYR A 232 15.45 -6.82 11.97
N LEU A 233 14.17 -6.55 11.74
CA LEU A 233 13.20 -6.12 12.77
C LEU A 233 12.70 -7.25 13.68
N GLY A 234 13.11 -8.51 13.46
CA GLY A 234 12.65 -9.66 14.25
C GLY A 234 11.20 -10.09 13.98
N LEU A 235 10.59 -9.64 12.88
CA LEU A 235 9.19 -9.91 12.54
C LEU A 235 9.00 -11.08 11.56
N ILE A 236 10.05 -11.43 10.82
CA ILE A 236 10.04 -12.50 9.81
C ILE A 236 11.10 -13.55 10.15
N ASN A 237 10.72 -14.82 10.04
CA ASN A 237 11.60 -15.98 10.03
C ASN A 237 11.95 -16.39 8.59
N LYS A 238 13.12 -17.01 8.44
CA LYS A 238 13.58 -17.64 7.19
C LYS A 238 13.96 -19.08 7.50
N PHE A 239 13.37 -20.04 6.80
CA PHE A 239 13.62 -21.47 6.99
C PHE A 239 13.69 -22.20 5.65
N SER A 240 14.26 -23.40 5.65
CA SER A 240 14.29 -24.28 4.48
C SER A 240 13.20 -25.32 4.65
N ASP A 241 12.29 -25.41 3.68
CA ASP A 241 11.32 -26.50 3.64
C ASP A 241 12.01 -27.78 3.16
N ILE A 242 11.98 -28.81 4.00
CA ILE A 242 12.66 -30.08 3.78
C ILE A 242 12.00 -30.87 2.64
N SER A 243 10.68 -30.76 2.47
CA SER A 243 9.98 -31.53 1.43
C SER A 243 10.23 -31.01 0.02
N ASN A 244 10.56 -29.73 -0.12
CA ASN A 244 10.63 -29.05 -1.43
C ASN A 244 12.03 -28.49 -1.70
N ASN A 245 12.94 -28.54 -0.72
CA ASN A 245 14.23 -27.86 -0.70
C ASN A 245 14.15 -26.38 -1.10
N LYS A 246 13.05 -25.72 -0.70
CA LYS A 246 12.78 -24.31 -1.01
C LYS A 246 12.98 -23.43 0.20
N LEU A 247 13.45 -22.23 -0.06
CA LEU A 247 13.57 -21.21 0.96
C LEU A 247 12.22 -20.54 1.21
N MET A 248 11.76 -20.61 2.46
CA MET A 248 10.48 -20.12 2.93
C MET A 248 10.63 -18.99 3.95
N PHE A 249 9.60 -18.17 4.04
CA PHE A 249 9.45 -17.09 5.01
C PHE A 249 8.14 -17.23 5.76
N SER A 250 8.15 -16.89 7.05
CA SER A 250 6.97 -16.89 7.92
C SER A 250 7.04 -15.77 8.95
N LEU A 251 5.92 -15.40 9.56
CA LEU A 251 5.94 -14.46 10.69
C LEU A 251 6.58 -15.09 11.94
N THR A 252 7.33 -14.29 12.69
CA THR A 252 7.74 -14.64 14.07
C THR A 252 6.55 -14.52 15.02
N ASN A 253 6.71 -14.92 16.29
CA ASN A 253 5.66 -14.70 17.29
C ASN A 253 5.37 -13.20 17.50
N GLU A 254 6.39 -12.34 17.47
CA GLU A 254 6.21 -10.88 17.53
C GLU A 254 5.50 -10.35 16.28
N GLY A 255 5.88 -10.85 15.09
CA GLY A 255 5.18 -10.54 13.84
C GLY A 255 3.70 -10.94 13.88
N LYS A 256 3.38 -12.16 14.34
CA LYS A 256 2.00 -12.63 14.50
C LYS A 256 1.21 -11.80 15.50
N TYR A 257 1.80 -11.47 16.65
CA TYR A 257 1.16 -10.62 17.65
C TYR A 257 0.80 -9.26 17.07
N ILE A 258 1.75 -8.58 16.40
CA ILE A 258 1.51 -7.26 15.80
C ILE A 258 0.41 -7.33 14.75
N VAL A 259 0.43 -8.34 13.90
CA VAL A 259 -0.51 -8.48 12.78
C VAL A 259 -1.92 -8.87 13.25
N TYR A 260 -2.02 -9.85 14.16
CA TYR A 260 -3.31 -10.45 14.53
C TYR A 260 -3.93 -9.89 15.82
N GLU A 261 -3.11 -9.57 16.81
CA GLU A 261 -3.58 -9.39 18.20
C GLU A 261 -3.47 -7.95 18.68
N SER A 262 -2.48 -7.21 18.17
CA SER A 262 -2.23 -5.85 18.64
C SER A 262 -3.37 -4.89 18.26
N LYS A 263 -3.85 -4.15 19.27
CA LYS A 263 -4.78 -3.03 19.10
C LYS A 263 -4.06 -1.71 18.80
N THR A 264 -2.73 -1.70 18.87
CA THR A 264 -1.87 -0.53 18.69
C THR A 264 -0.76 -0.83 17.69
N LYS A 265 -1.13 -1.44 16.55
CA LYS A 265 -0.20 -2.00 15.57
C LYS A 265 0.84 -0.98 15.10
N CYS A 266 0.41 0.25 14.84
CA CYS A 266 1.31 1.33 14.42
C CYS A 266 2.35 1.64 15.50
N LEU A 267 1.93 1.79 16.76
CA LEU A 267 2.84 2.03 17.88
C LEU A 267 3.80 0.85 18.12
N ASP A 268 3.36 -0.39 17.94
CA ASP A 268 4.25 -1.54 18.08
C ASP A 268 5.28 -1.63 16.97
N LEU A 269 4.92 -1.25 15.74
CA LEU A 269 5.88 -1.13 14.64
C LEU A 269 6.87 0.02 14.86
N VAL A 270 6.42 1.16 15.38
CA VAL A 270 7.30 2.27 15.83
C VAL A 270 8.28 1.78 16.89
N LYS A 271 7.81 1.04 17.91
CA LYS A 271 8.70 0.43 18.92
C LYS A 271 9.72 -0.50 18.28
N VAL A 272 9.29 -1.38 17.37
CA VAL A 272 10.18 -2.33 16.71
C VAL A 272 11.30 -1.62 15.93
N ILE A 273 10.99 -0.52 15.24
CA ILE A 273 12.01 0.31 14.58
C ILE A 273 12.94 0.99 15.60
N LEU A 274 12.38 1.67 16.60
CA LEU A 274 13.13 2.51 17.54
C LEU A 274 13.95 1.72 18.57
N LYS A 275 13.75 0.40 18.69
CA LYS A 275 14.67 -0.49 19.44
C LYS A 275 16.08 -0.47 18.84
N HIS A 276 16.25 -0.14 17.56
CA HIS A 276 17.55 -0.13 16.89
C HIS A 276 18.26 1.24 17.02
N LYS A 277 19.51 1.21 17.50
CA LYS A 277 20.30 2.39 17.92
C LYS A 277 20.31 3.55 16.91
N ILE A 278 20.50 3.25 15.63
CA ILE A 278 20.59 4.32 14.61
C ILE A 278 19.24 4.99 14.35
N PHE A 279 18.16 4.21 14.27
CA PHE A 279 16.82 4.74 14.08
C PHE A 279 16.39 5.57 15.29
N TYR A 280 16.71 5.11 16.50
CA TYR A 280 16.55 5.89 17.73
C TYR A 280 17.25 7.26 17.66
N LYS A 281 18.55 7.27 17.31
CA LYS A 281 19.33 8.51 17.22
C LYS A 281 18.77 9.49 16.17
N VAL A 282 18.42 9.01 14.99
CA VAL A 282 17.89 9.85 13.90
C VAL A 282 16.50 10.37 14.24
N PHE A 283 15.65 9.55 14.84
CA PHE A 283 14.33 9.99 15.29
C PHE A 283 14.44 11.02 16.43
N GLY A 284 15.36 10.84 17.39
CA GLY A 284 15.66 11.84 18.42
C GLY A 284 16.14 13.18 17.84
N SER A 285 17.00 13.13 16.80
CA SER A 285 17.37 14.34 16.06
C SER A 285 16.18 14.99 15.35
N THR A 286 15.25 14.18 14.85
CA THR A 286 14.03 14.64 14.17
C THR A 286 13.13 15.39 15.15
N LEU A 287 12.89 14.83 16.35
CA LEU A 287 12.14 15.49 17.42
C LEU A 287 12.76 16.84 17.79
N ASN A 288 14.09 16.89 17.98
CA ASN A 288 14.78 18.12 18.36
C ASN A 288 14.74 19.22 17.28
N LEU A 289 14.76 18.83 16.00
CA LEU A 289 14.78 19.78 14.88
C LEU A 289 13.38 20.16 14.39
N GLY A 290 12.35 19.36 14.71
CA GLY A 290 11.00 19.49 14.15
C GLY A 290 10.91 19.11 12.66
N MET A 291 11.96 18.52 12.09
CA MET A 291 12.03 18.07 10.71
C MET A 291 13.02 16.91 10.55
N ILE A 292 12.84 16.12 9.50
CA ILE A 292 13.70 14.95 9.23
C ILE A 292 15.08 15.42 8.78
N PRO A 293 16.17 14.96 9.40
CA PRO A 293 17.54 15.33 9.01
C PRO A 293 17.84 14.99 7.55
N SER A 294 18.78 15.73 6.94
CA SER A 294 19.26 15.43 5.59
C SER A 294 20.05 14.11 5.56
N ASN A 295 20.22 13.55 4.36
CA ASN A 295 20.99 12.31 4.20
C ASN A 295 22.44 12.48 4.67
N GLU A 296 23.04 13.66 4.51
CA GLU A 296 24.40 13.95 4.97
C GLU A 296 24.51 13.85 6.50
N VAL A 297 23.54 14.40 7.22
CA VAL A 297 23.47 14.31 8.69
C VAL A 297 23.26 12.86 9.13
N ILE A 298 22.36 12.13 8.46
CA ILE A 298 22.11 10.71 8.74
C ILE A 298 23.37 9.88 8.51
N ILE A 299 24.10 10.12 7.41
CA ILE A 299 25.38 9.44 7.12
C ILE A 299 26.38 9.68 8.25
N GLN A 300 26.50 10.92 8.75
CA GLN A 300 27.40 11.23 9.86
C GLN A 300 26.99 10.52 11.16
N LEU A 301 25.70 10.44 11.46
CA LEU A 301 25.17 9.68 12.60
C LEU A 301 25.41 8.17 12.45
N MET A 302 25.30 7.63 11.24
CA MET A 302 25.58 6.23 10.92
C MET A 302 27.06 5.90 11.10
N SER A 303 27.96 6.72 10.55
CA SER A 303 29.42 6.54 10.65
C SER A 303 29.93 6.57 12.09
N THR A 304 29.23 7.26 13.00
CA THR A 304 29.58 7.36 14.43
C THR A 304 28.85 6.35 15.33
N SER A 305 28.14 5.38 14.74
CA SER A 305 27.30 4.44 15.49
C SER A 305 27.81 2.99 15.54
N ASP A 306 29.04 2.74 15.07
CA ASP A 306 29.70 1.42 15.03
C ASP A 306 28.91 0.36 14.22
N LEU A 307 28.23 0.81 13.17
CA LEU A 307 27.60 -0.08 12.20
C LEU A 307 28.73 -0.66 11.34
N ASN A 308 29.15 -1.90 11.58
CA ASN A 308 30.24 -2.60 10.85
C ASN A 308 30.01 -2.67 9.33
N MET A 309 30.15 -1.55 8.63
CA MET A 309 29.79 -1.33 7.23
C MET A 309 30.77 -0.34 6.60
N SER A 310 31.04 -0.50 5.30
CA SER A 310 31.84 0.48 4.55
C SER A 310 31.07 1.78 4.31
N ASP A 311 31.79 2.88 4.10
CA ASP A 311 31.20 4.19 3.81
C ASP A 311 30.22 4.16 2.63
N ASN A 312 30.54 3.44 1.56
CA ASN A 312 29.65 3.27 0.40
C ASN A 312 28.34 2.54 0.79
N THR A 313 28.43 1.59 1.71
CA THR A 313 27.27 0.86 2.22
C THR A 313 26.43 1.73 3.15
N ILE A 314 27.07 2.56 3.98
CA ILE A 314 26.40 3.57 4.82
C ILE A 314 25.61 4.55 3.95
N ARG A 315 26.23 5.16 2.93
CA ARG A 315 25.58 6.12 2.02
C ARG A 315 24.32 5.54 1.38
N ARG A 316 24.39 4.28 0.94
CA ARG A 316 23.25 3.57 0.33
C ARG A 316 22.13 3.21 1.31
N ARG A 317 22.44 3.03 2.59
CA ARG A 317 21.48 2.57 3.61
C ARG A 317 20.91 3.74 4.44
N ALA A 318 21.51 4.93 4.32
CA ALA A 318 20.98 6.16 4.90
C ALA A 318 19.57 6.48 4.40
N SER A 319 19.25 6.18 3.14
CA SER A 319 17.90 6.35 2.59
C SER A 319 16.86 5.50 3.31
N THR A 320 17.24 4.30 3.76
CA THR A 320 16.35 3.43 4.54
C THR A 320 16.12 3.97 5.94
N VAL A 321 17.18 4.47 6.60
CA VAL A 321 17.04 5.13 7.91
C VAL A 321 16.14 6.35 7.80
N ARG A 322 16.33 7.16 6.75
CA ARG A 322 15.49 8.33 6.48
C ARG A 322 14.04 7.92 6.21
N GLY A 323 13.81 6.96 5.33
CA GLY A 323 12.47 6.52 4.93
C GLY A 323 11.66 5.95 6.09
N TRP A 324 12.28 5.18 6.98
CA TRP A 324 11.58 4.67 8.16
C TRP A 324 11.31 5.76 9.20
N THR A 325 12.23 6.72 9.34
CA THR A 325 12.02 7.90 10.20
C THR A 325 10.86 8.75 9.67
N ASP A 326 10.81 8.94 8.35
CA ASP A 326 9.74 9.67 7.66
C ASP A 326 8.38 8.99 7.83
N TRP A 327 8.35 7.66 7.74
CA TRP A 327 7.15 6.88 8.00
C TRP A 327 6.65 7.07 9.45
N ILE A 328 7.54 7.01 10.45
CA ILE A 328 7.16 7.28 11.85
C ILE A 328 6.63 8.72 11.98
N TRP A 329 7.37 9.69 11.45
CA TRP A 329 7.03 11.12 11.55
C TRP A 329 5.66 11.44 10.93
N SER A 330 5.40 10.90 9.74
CA SER A 330 4.16 11.11 8.99
C SER A 330 2.95 10.39 9.61
N SER A 331 3.19 9.36 10.41
CA SER A 331 2.14 8.63 11.13
C SER A 331 1.58 9.40 12.33
N ILE A 332 2.28 10.45 12.79
CA ILE A 332 1.93 11.21 14.01
C ILE A 332 0.96 12.35 13.69
N ASP A 333 -0.07 12.52 14.54
CA ASP A 333 -1.00 13.63 14.48
C ASP A 333 -0.44 14.90 15.15
N TRP A 334 0.51 15.57 14.49
CA TRP A 334 1.15 16.78 15.04
C TRP A 334 0.19 17.93 15.34
N SER A 335 -1.03 17.93 14.76
CA SER A 335 -2.07 18.91 15.08
C SER A 335 -2.52 18.88 16.56
N LYS A 336 -2.24 17.77 17.26
CA LYS A 336 -2.62 17.55 18.66
C LYS A 336 -1.51 17.88 19.66
N ASP A 337 -0.40 18.46 19.20
CA ASP A 337 0.67 18.95 20.07
C ASP A 337 0.94 20.44 19.80
N SER A 338 0.68 21.28 20.80
CA SER A 338 0.89 22.73 20.71
C SER A 338 2.35 23.12 20.46
N SER A 339 3.33 22.28 20.82
CA SER A 339 4.76 22.57 20.61
C SER A 339 5.22 22.41 19.16
N TYR A 340 4.47 21.68 18.33
CA TYR A 340 4.76 21.46 16.90
C TYR A 340 3.72 22.08 15.95
N SER A 341 2.72 22.78 16.50
CA SER A 341 1.62 23.41 15.75
C SER A 341 2.06 24.51 14.75
N ASN A 342 3.28 25.04 14.86
CA ASN A 342 3.85 26.05 13.96
C ASN A 342 4.63 25.47 12.76
N ILE A 343 4.65 24.15 12.59
CA ILE A 343 5.41 23.46 11.52
C ILE A 343 4.52 23.05 10.33
N MET A 344 3.19 23.22 10.44
CA MET A 344 2.25 23.16 9.31
C MET A 344 1.95 24.56 8.79
#